data_AF-O23987-F1
#
_entry.id   AF-O23987-F1
#
_cell.length_a   1.000
_cell.length_b   1.000
_cell.length_c   1.000
_cell.angle_alpha   90.00
_cell.angle_beta   90.00
_cell.angle_gamma   90.00
#
_symmetry.space_group_name_H-M   'P 1'
#
loop_
_entity.id
_entity.type
_entity.pdbx_description
1 polymer ?
#
loop_
_entity_poly.entity_id
_entity_poly.type
_entity_poly.pdbx_seq_one_letter_code
_entity_poly.pdbx_strand_id
1 'polypeptide(L)'
;AKVLLQLATAFRDGGLRNRTGTFFFKEHLQKIKVPVLALAGDEDLICPPEAVYETVKLIPQHLVIYKVFGEPEGPHYAHYDLVGGRKAVHEVYPCIIEFLSQHDDVSS
;
A
#
# COMPACT_ATOMS: atom_id res chain seq x y z
N ALA A 1 16.68 16.91 -11.49
CA ALA A 1 15.29 16.51 -11.22
C ALA A 1 15.09 16.31 -9.71
N LYS A 2 14.27 17.14 -9.04
CA LYS A 2 14.14 17.12 -7.56
C LYS A 2 13.33 15.92 -7.03
N VAL A 3 12.36 15.43 -7.81
CA VAL A 3 11.54 14.25 -7.48
C VAL A 3 12.37 12.96 -7.49
N LEU A 4 13.21 12.76 -8.51
CA LEU A 4 14.06 11.56 -8.61
C LEU A 4 15.04 11.45 -7.44
N LEU A 5 15.57 12.58 -6.95
CA LEU A 5 16.44 12.58 -5.77
C LEU A 5 15.71 12.17 -4.49
N GLN A 6 14.44 12.57 -4.35
CA GLN A 6 13.61 12.13 -3.23
C GLN A 6 13.26 10.65 -3.36
N LEU A 7 12.84 10.20 -4.54
CA LEU A 7 12.52 8.79 -4.79
C LEU A 7 13.74 7.88 -4.54
N ALA A 8 14.94 8.33 -4.90
CA ALA A 8 16.18 7.61 -4.62
C ALA A 8 16.42 7.35 -3.12
N THR A 9 15.77 8.10 -2.21
CA THR A 9 15.86 7.83 -0.76
C THR A 9 15.08 6.59 -0.34
N ALA A 10 14.07 6.16 -1.10
CA ALA A 10 13.29 4.95 -0.79
C ALA A 10 14.15 3.68 -0.78
N PHE A 11 15.26 3.68 -1.52
CA PHE A 11 16.23 2.57 -1.61
C PHE A 11 17.38 2.68 -0.59
N ARG A 12 17.32 3.64 0.34
CA ARG A 12 18.32 3.83 1.40
C ARG A 12 17.75 3.42 2.76
N ASP A 13 18.64 3.21 3.72
CA ASP A 13 18.26 2.97 5.11
C ASP A 13 17.31 4.07 5.62
N GLY A 14 16.26 3.65 6.33
CA GLY A 14 15.19 4.53 6.80
C GLY A 14 14.08 4.83 5.77
N GLY A 15 14.25 4.41 4.51
CA GLY A 15 13.24 4.52 3.46
C GLY A 15 13.01 5.96 2.98
N LEU A 16 11.81 6.19 2.42
CA LEU A 16 11.45 7.46 1.79
C LEU A 16 11.54 8.63 2.79
N ARG A 17 12.19 9.71 2.35
CA ARG A 17 12.34 10.96 3.12
C ARG A 17 11.70 12.12 2.38
N ASN A 18 11.38 13.19 3.10
CA ASN A 18 11.01 14.45 2.46
C ASN A 18 12.20 15.06 1.70
N ARG A 19 11.94 16.11 0.92
CA ARG A 19 12.95 16.79 0.10
C ARG A 19 14.19 17.28 0.86
N THR A 20 14.04 17.67 2.12
CA THR A 20 15.13 18.21 2.96
C THR A 20 15.90 17.11 3.69
N GLY A 21 15.45 15.85 3.64
CA GLY A 21 16.03 14.74 4.38
C GLY A 21 15.78 14.80 5.89
N THR A 22 14.90 15.69 6.35
CA THR A 22 14.62 15.93 7.79
C THR A 22 13.39 15.21 8.30
N PHE A 23 12.63 14.56 7.41
CA PHE A 23 11.41 13.82 7.76
C PHE A 23 11.43 12.46 7.08
N PHE A 24 11.24 11.40 7.85
CA PHE A 24 11.26 10.02 7.41
C PHE A 24 9.84 9.46 7.51
N PHE A 25 9.15 9.24 6.39
CA PHE A 25 7.72 8.92 6.42
C PHE A 25 7.39 7.69 7.27
N LYS A 26 8.28 6.68 7.26
CA LYS A 26 8.15 5.44 8.02
C LYS A 26 8.08 5.67 9.54
N GLU A 27 8.79 6.68 10.07
CA GLU A 27 8.84 7.01 11.50
C GLU A 27 7.56 7.70 12.02
N HIS A 28 6.62 7.99 11.13
CA HIS A 28 5.39 8.72 11.46
C HIS A 28 4.12 7.90 11.19
N LEU A 29 4.24 6.67 10.69
CA LEU A 29 3.09 5.82 10.34
C LEU A 29 2.21 5.48 11.55
N GLN A 30 2.79 5.37 12.75
CA GLN A 30 2.07 5.14 14.00
C GLN A 30 1.17 6.32 14.40
N LYS A 31 1.35 7.49 13.77
CA LYS A 31 0.54 8.70 14.00
C LYS A 31 -0.62 8.83 13.01
N ILE A 32 -0.78 7.90 12.06
CA ILE A 32 -1.92 7.86 11.15
C ILE A 32 -3.20 7.76 11.98
N LYS A 33 -4.23 8.52 11.56
CA LYS A 33 -5.55 8.58 12.20
C LYS A 33 -6.70 8.18 11.28
N VAL A 34 -6.38 7.86 10.02
CA VAL A 34 -7.35 7.49 9.00
C VAL A 34 -7.25 5.99 8.74
N PRO A 35 -8.36 5.30 8.43
CA PRO A 35 -8.31 3.92 7.97
C PRO A 35 -7.44 3.77 6.72
N VAL A 36 -6.69 2.66 6.63
CA VAL A 36 -5.77 2.33 5.54
C VAL A 36 -6.05 0.91 5.06
N LEU A 37 -6.34 0.77 3.76
CA LEU A 37 -6.29 -0.50 3.06
C LEU A 37 -4.93 -0.65 2.38
N ALA A 38 -4.12 -1.60 2.86
CA ALA A 38 -2.85 -1.95 2.26
C ALA A 38 -3.03 -3.19 1.36
N LEU A 39 -2.72 -3.05 0.08
CA LEU A 39 -2.83 -4.12 -0.92
C LEU A 39 -1.45 -4.51 -1.43
N ALA A 40 -1.23 -5.81 -1.62
CA ALA A 40 -0.03 -6.36 -2.28
C ALA A 40 -0.43 -7.39 -3.34
N GLY A 41 0.39 -7.55 -4.36
CA GLY A 41 0.33 -8.69 -5.28
C GLY A 41 1.35 -9.73 -4.87
N ASP A 42 1.01 -11.01 -4.93
CA ASP A 42 1.89 -12.12 -4.54
C ASP A 42 3.17 -12.22 -5.37
N GLU A 43 3.16 -11.73 -6.61
CA GLU A 43 4.30 -11.65 -7.51
C GLU A 43 4.82 -10.22 -7.74
N ASP A 44 4.50 -9.27 -6.83
CA ASP A 44 5.01 -7.90 -6.92
C ASP A 44 6.51 -7.84 -6.58
N LEU A 45 7.37 -7.63 -7.58
CA LEU A 45 8.81 -7.47 -7.39
C LEU A 45 9.24 -6.05 -7.00
N ILE A 46 8.37 -5.04 -7.17
CA ILE A 46 8.67 -3.63 -6.84
C ILE A 46 8.36 -3.38 -5.36
N CYS A 47 7.22 -3.86 -4.88
CA CYS A 47 6.75 -3.76 -3.51
C CYS A 47 6.21 -5.12 -3.06
N PRO A 48 7.08 -6.11 -2.78
CA PRO A 48 6.65 -7.46 -2.44
C PRO A 48 5.80 -7.50 -1.17
N PRO A 49 4.96 -8.54 -1.00
CA PRO A 49 4.08 -8.69 0.17
C PRO A 49 4.80 -8.50 1.50
N GLU A 50 6.03 -8.98 1.65
CA GLU A 50 6.82 -8.80 2.86
C GLU A 50 7.14 -7.32 3.13
N ALA A 51 7.47 -6.55 2.09
CA ALA A 51 7.77 -5.12 2.22
C ALA A 51 6.52 -4.31 2.59
N VAL A 52 5.36 -4.66 2.02
CA VAL A 52 4.07 -4.07 2.40
C VAL A 52 3.73 -4.42 3.84
N TYR A 53 3.88 -5.69 4.22
CA TYR A 53 3.62 -6.17 5.58
C TYR A 53 4.50 -5.48 6.64
N GLU A 54 5.79 -5.27 6.37
CA GLU A 54 6.67 -4.51 7.26
C GLU A 54 6.23 -3.04 7.44
N THR A 55 5.56 -2.46 6.44
CA THR A 55 4.98 -1.11 6.54
C THR A 55 3.68 -1.14 7.35
N VAL A 56 2.82 -2.13 7.12
CA VAL A 56 1.55 -2.34 7.84
C VAL A 56 1.77 -2.43 9.35
N LYS A 57 2.82 -3.13 9.80
CA LYS A 57 3.17 -3.25 11.24
C LYS A 57 3.38 -1.92 11.97
N LEU A 58 3.66 -0.85 11.23
CA LEU A 58 3.92 0.47 11.81
C LEU A 58 2.66 1.34 11.90
N ILE A 59 1.56 0.92 11.26
CA ILE A 59 0.27 1.60 11.31
C ILE A 59 -0.51 1.05 12.52
N PRO A 60 -1.29 1.88 13.26
CA PRO A 60 -2.11 1.37 14.35
C PRO A 60 -3.02 0.24 13.88
N GLN A 61 -2.98 -0.91 14.56
CA GLN A 61 -3.63 -2.15 14.10
C GLN A 61 -5.13 -2.00 13.80
N HIS A 62 -5.83 -1.16 14.56
CA HIS A 62 -7.26 -0.91 14.37
C HIS A 62 -7.58 0.00 13.17
N LEU A 63 -6.57 0.59 12.53
CA LEU A 63 -6.70 1.47 11.37
C LEU A 63 -6.19 0.82 10.08
N VAL A 64 -5.69 -0.40 10.10
CA VAL A 64 -5.10 -1.01 8.91
C VAL A 64 -5.70 -2.36 8.61
N ILE A 65 -6.08 -2.53 7.34
CA ILE A 65 -6.44 -3.82 6.75
C ILE A 65 -5.37 -4.14 5.71
N TYR A 66 -4.84 -5.36 5.77
CA TYR A 66 -3.84 -5.85 4.81
C TYR A 66 -4.41 -7.02 4.02
N LYS A 67 -4.30 -6.96 2.69
CA LYS A 67 -4.75 -8.02 1.78
C LYS A 67 -3.71 -8.25 0.68
N VAL A 68 -3.46 -9.53 0.39
CA VAL A 68 -2.65 -9.96 -0.75
C VAL A 68 -3.59 -10.50 -1.83
N PHE A 69 -3.39 -10.08 -3.06
CA PHE A 69 -4.01 -10.64 -4.25
C PHE A 69 -3.07 -11.64 -4.90
N GLY A 70 -3.60 -12.80 -5.26
CA GLY A 70 -2.80 -13.95 -5.66
C GLY A 70 -3.33 -15.24 -5.05
N GLU A 71 -3.36 -16.32 -5.83
CA GLU A 71 -3.82 -17.63 -5.37
C GLU A 71 -2.94 -18.75 -5.96
N PRO A 72 -2.60 -19.82 -5.20
CA PRO A 72 -1.70 -20.88 -5.69
C PRO A 72 -2.12 -21.54 -7.01
N GLU A 73 -3.43 -21.69 -7.23
CA GLU A 73 -4.01 -22.31 -8.43
C GLU A 73 -4.82 -21.30 -9.26
N GLY A 74 -4.64 -20.00 -8.99
CA GLY A 74 -5.43 -18.92 -9.56
C GLY A 74 -4.58 -17.84 -10.23
N PRO A 75 -5.13 -16.64 -10.46
CA PRO A 75 -4.36 -15.54 -11.01
C PRO A 75 -3.33 -15.02 -9.98
N HIS A 76 -2.12 -14.79 -10.47
CA HIS A 76 -1.09 -14.03 -9.75
C HIS A 76 -1.15 -12.55 -10.11
N TYR A 77 -0.62 -11.70 -9.23
CA TYR A 77 -0.64 -10.26 -9.37
C TYR A 77 0.75 -9.66 -9.22
N ALA A 78 1.25 -9.03 -10.29
CA ALA A 78 2.40 -8.15 -10.22
C ALA A 78 1.97 -6.70 -9.89
N HIS A 79 2.95 -5.81 -9.71
CA HIS A 79 2.74 -4.42 -9.27
C HIS A 79 1.62 -3.68 -10.02
N TYR A 80 1.68 -3.71 -11.35
CA TYR A 80 0.73 -2.99 -12.19
C TYR A 80 -0.61 -3.72 -12.33
N ASP A 81 -0.68 -5.03 -12.03
CA ASP A 81 -1.93 -5.79 -12.18
C ASP A 81 -2.98 -5.37 -11.16
N LEU A 82 -2.57 -4.87 -9.99
CA LEU A 82 -3.47 -4.33 -8.96
C LEU A 82 -4.29 -3.13 -9.46
N VAL A 83 -3.77 -2.37 -10.43
CA VAL A 83 -4.42 -1.16 -10.95
C VAL A 83 -4.82 -1.31 -12.41
N GLY A 84 -3.92 -1.76 -13.27
CA GLY A 84 -4.11 -1.86 -14.72
C GLY A 84 -4.35 -3.27 -15.25
N GLY A 85 -4.37 -4.29 -14.37
CA GLY A 85 -4.60 -5.67 -14.77
C GLY A 85 -6.02 -5.87 -15.29
N ARG A 86 -6.19 -6.73 -16.31
CA ARG A 86 -7.53 -7.02 -16.89
C ARG A 86 -8.53 -7.53 -15.85
N LYS A 87 -8.04 -8.21 -14.81
CA LYS A 87 -8.85 -8.75 -13.71
C LYS A 87 -9.07 -7.78 -12.56
N ALA A 88 -8.35 -6.64 -12.51
CA ALA A 88 -8.42 -5.69 -11.39
C ALA A 88 -9.85 -5.19 -11.13
N VAL A 89 -10.60 -4.91 -12.20
CA VAL A 89 -12.00 -4.46 -12.09
C VAL A 89 -12.94 -5.48 -11.44
N HIS A 90 -12.61 -6.77 -11.55
CA HIS A 90 -13.44 -7.86 -11.04
C HIS A 90 -12.97 -8.40 -9.69
N GLU A 91 -11.67 -8.32 -9.40
CA GLU A 91 -11.09 -8.94 -8.21
C GLU A 91 -10.57 -7.89 -7.21
N VAL A 92 -9.91 -6.82 -7.68
CA VAL A 92 -9.27 -5.82 -6.80
C VAL A 92 -10.22 -4.69 -6.43
N TYR A 93 -10.88 -4.09 -7.41
CA TYR A 93 -11.70 -2.90 -7.19
C TYR A 93 -12.91 -3.14 -6.28
N PRO A 94 -13.60 -4.31 -6.32
CA PRO A 94 -14.66 -4.59 -5.36
C PRO A 94 -14.18 -4.52 -3.91
N CYS A 95 -12.97 -4.98 -3.61
CA CYS A 95 -12.37 -4.88 -2.28
C CYS A 95 -12.12 -3.42 -1.87
N ILE A 96 -11.71 -2.57 -2.82
CA ILE A 96 -11.52 -1.13 -2.57
C ILE A 96 -12.89 -0.47 -2.31
N ILE A 97 -13.90 -0.77 -3.12
CA ILE A 97 -15.26 -0.23 -2.98
C ILE A 97 -15.87 -0.65 -1.63
N GLU A 98 -15.71 -1.91 -1.23
CA GLU A 98 -16.18 -2.39 0.07
C GLU A 98 -15.51 -1.63 1.22
N PHE A 99 -14.19 -1.49 1.19
CA PHE A 99 -13.45 -0.71 2.19
C PHE A 99 -13.93 0.74 2.26
N LEU A 100 -14.08 1.40 1.12
CA LEU A 100 -14.60 2.78 1.07
C LEU A 100 -16.03 2.83 1.61
N SER A 101 -16.91 1.91 1.24
CA SER A 101 -18.30 1.90 1.71
C SER A 101 -18.44 1.73 3.23
N GLN A 102 -17.46 1.10 3.89
CA GLN A 102 -17.43 0.91 5.34
C GLN A 102 -16.88 2.12 6.11
N HIS A 103 -16.14 3.00 5.44
CA HIS A 103 -15.38 4.09 6.09
C HIS A 103 -15.75 5.49 5.60
N ASP A 104 -16.32 5.59 4.40
CA ASP A 104 -16.96 6.80 3.90
C ASP A 104 -18.40 6.81 4.37
N ASP A 105 -18.61 7.31 5.59
CA ASP A 105 -19.94 7.74 6.02
C ASP A 105 -20.38 8.86 5.06
N VAL A 106 -21.15 8.51 4.02
CA VAL A 106 -22.07 9.47 3.41
C VAL A 106 -23.18 9.67 4.43
N SER A 107 -22.91 10.47 5.46
CA SER A 107 -23.95 11.04 6.31
C SER A 107 -24.95 11.70 5.37
N SER A 108 -26.09 11.04 5.18
CA SER A 108 -27.26 11.57 4.47
C SER A 108 -27.92 12.65 5.31
#